data_AF-S7QEF0-F1
#
_entry.id   AF-S7QEF0-F1
#
_cell.length_a   1.000
_cell.length_b   1.000
_cell.length_c   1.000
_cell.angle_alpha   90.00
_cell.angle_beta   90.00
_cell.angle_gamma   90.00
#
_symmetry.space_group_name_H-M   'P 1'
#
loop_
_entity.id
_entity.type
_entity.pdbx_description
1 polymer ?
#
loop_
_entity_poly.entity_id
_entity_poly.type
_entity_poly.pdbx_seq_one_letter_code
_entity_poly.pdbx_strand_id
1 'polypeptide(L)'
;MSDPTRVAAGLKAAIHNPNVSEEAKERAADRLENMGAEVDSGSGVETNRQLGGYKATLSNPNTSEQAKQHAREILEQAGYSYERGEGVTEEEHNTRVLAGYKAALHNPRVSAEAKQHAREFLEANNAL
;
A
#
# COMPACT_ATOMS: atom_id res chain seq x y z
N MET A 1 1.82 -23.68 -1.87
CA MET A 1 0.54 -23.51 -2.59
C MET A 1 0.62 -22.19 -3.33
N SER A 2 0.51 -22.18 -4.67
CA SER A 2 0.62 -20.94 -5.45
C SER A 2 -0.66 -20.14 -5.31
N ASP A 3 -0.52 -18.84 -5.04
CA ASP A 3 -1.64 -17.91 -4.92
C ASP A 3 -2.28 -17.69 -6.31
N PRO A 4 -3.57 -18.04 -6.51
CA PRO A 4 -4.26 -17.92 -7.80
C PRO A 4 -4.17 -16.51 -8.40
N THR A 5 -4.20 -15.48 -7.55
CA THR A 5 -4.09 -14.08 -8.00
C THR A 5 -2.72 -13.78 -8.62
N ARG A 6 -1.65 -14.33 -8.04
CA ARG A 6 -0.29 -14.19 -8.56
C ARG A 6 -0.08 -14.96 -9.85
N VAL A 7 -0.72 -16.12 -9.99
CA VAL A 7 -0.68 -16.91 -11.23
C VAL A 7 -1.37 -16.15 -12.36
N ALA A 8 -2.57 -15.61 -12.11
CA ALA A 8 -3.30 -14.78 -13.07
C ALA A 8 -2.48 -13.54 -13.50
N ALA A 9 -1.84 -12.85 -12.54
CA ALA A 9 -0.96 -11.73 -12.83
C ALA A 9 0.24 -12.11 -13.73
N GLY A 10 0.85 -13.27 -13.49
CA GLY A 10 1.93 -13.79 -14.31
C GLY A 10 1.49 -14.14 -15.73
N LEU A 11 0.31 -14.72 -15.90
CA LEU A 11 -0.28 -15.01 -17.21
C LEU A 11 -0.60 -13.71 -17.97
N LYS A 12 -1.16 -12.71 -17.30
CA LYS A 12 -1.40 -11.37 -17.88
C LYS A 12 -0.10 -10.71 -18.34
N ALA A 13 0.97 -10.83 -17.56
CA ALA A 13 2.29 -10.33 -17.94
C ALA A 13 2.85 -11.05 -19.18
N ALA A 14 2.67 -12.37 -19.28
CA ALA A 14 3.11 -13.15 -20.43
C ALA A 14 2.41 -12.73 -21.73
N ILE A 15 1.10 -12.45 -21.67
CA ILE A 15 0.30 -11.99 -22.83
C ILE A 15 0.85 -10.68 -23.41
N HIS A 16 1.26 -9.73 -22.56
CA HIS A 16 1.76 -8.42 -22.99
C HIS A 16 3.27 -8.37 -23.28
N ASN A 17 4.01 -9.47 -23.04
CA ASN A 17 5.45 -9.48 -23.22
C ASN A 17 5.81 -9.66 -24.71
N PRO A 18 6.51 -8.70 -25.35
CA PRO A 18 6.90 -8.83 -26.75
C PRO A 18 7.91 -9.96 -27.02
N ASN A 19 8.60 -10.45 -25.99
CA ASN A 19 9.57 -11.56 -26.10
C ASN A 19 8.92 -12.95 -25.97
N VAL A 20 7.60 -13.03 -25.82
CA VAL A 20 6.84 -14.29 -25.74
C VAL A 20 6.23 -14.57 -27.11
N SER A 21 6.24 -15.84 -27.55
CA SER A 21 5.63 -16.23 -28.82
C SER A 21 4.11 -16.07 -28.79
N GLU A 22 3.50 -15.82 -29.95
CA GLU A 22 2.04 -15.67 -30.05
C GLU A 22 1.29 -16.90 -29.55
N GLU A 23 1.76 -18.11 -29.88
CA GLU A 23 1.19 -19.37 -29.37
C GLU A 23 1.26 -19.50 -27.83
N ALA A 24 2.30 -18.92 -27.21
CA ALA A 24 2.43 -18.91 -25.75
C ALA A 24 1.55 -17.83 -25.11
N LYS A 25 1.33 -16.69 -25.79
CA LYS A 25 0.36 -15.67 -25.37
C LYS A 25 -1.07 -16.20 -25.44
N GLU A 26 -1.42 -16.91 -26.50
CA GLU A 26 -2.74 -17.50 -26.70
C GLU A 26 -3.05 -18.53 -25.60
N ARG A 27 -2.14 -19.48 -25.34
CA ARG A 27 -2.29 -20.41 -24.20
C ARG A 27 -2.35 -19.71 -22.85
N ALA A 28 -1.62 -18.61 -22.67
CA ALA A 28 -1.68 -17.82 -21.45
C ALA A 28 -3.04 -17.12 -21.30
N ALA A 29 -3.63 -16.65 -22.41
CA ALA A 29 -4.96 -16.08 -22.46
C ALA A 29 -6.03 -17.13 -22.13
N ASP A 30 -6.01 -18.31 -22.77
CA ASP A 30 -6.94 -19.41 -22.48
C ASP A 30 -6.89 -19.82 -21.00
N ARG A 31 -5.68 -19.94 -20.45
CA ARG A 31 -5.50 -20.30 -19.03
C ARG A 31 -5.96 -19.18 -18.12
N LEU A 32 -5.76 -17.92 -18.50
CA LEU A 32 -6.21 -16.77 -17.74
C LEU A 32 -7.73 -16.63 -17.79
N GLU A 33 -8.39 -16.96 -18.89
CA GLU A 33 -9.86 -16.97 -19.01
C GLU A 33 -10.47 -18.08 -18.14
N ASN A 34 -9.94 -19.30 -18.22
CA ASN A 34 -10.36 -20.42 -17.38
C ASN A 34 -10.15 -20.13 -15.88
N MET A 35 -9.09 -19.40 -15.52
CA MET A 35 -8.85 -18.96 -14.14
C MET A 35 -9.71 -17.74 -13.77
N GLY A 36 -9.91 -16.79 -14.70
CA GLY A 36 -10.53 -15.49 -14.48
C GLY A 36 -11.98 -15.57 -14.02
N ALA A 37 -12.70 -16.63 -14.42
CA ALA A 37 -14.03 -16.95 -13.89
C ALA A 37 -14.04 -17.23 -12.36
N GLU A 38 -12.90 -17.62 -11.77
CA GLU A 38 -12.74 -17.81 -10.32
C GLU A 38 -12.07 -16.62 -9.62
N VAL A 39 -11.41 -15.69 -10.35
CA VAL A 39 -10.68 -14.54 -9.78
C VAL A 39 -11.47 -13.21 -9.84
N ASP A 40 -12.80 -13.26 -10.03
CA ASP A 40 -13.72 -12.10 -10.00
C ASP A 40 -13.78 -11.35 -8.65
N SER A 41 -12.87 -11.64 -7.73
CA SER A 41 -12.64 -10.87 -6.50
C SER A 41 -11.62 -9.72 -6.67
N GLY A 42 -11.21 -9.41 -7.91
CA GLY A 42 -10.16 -8.43 -8.24
C GLY A 42 -10.48 -6.95 -7.97
N SER A 43 -11.74 -6.61 -7.66
CA SER A 43 -12.15 -5.22 -7.39
C SER A 43 -11.40 -4.60 -6.20
N GLY A 44 -11.04 -5.40 -5.19
CA GLY A 44 -10.36 -4.91 -3.99
C GLY A 44 -8.88 -4.53 -4.22
N VAL A 45 -8.14 -5.26 -5.05
CA VAL A 45 -6.70 -5.02 -5.21
C VAL A 45 -6.43 -3.83 -6.12
N GLU A 46 -7.22 -3.68 -7.18
CA GLU A 46 -7.11 -2.57 -8.12
C GLU A 46 -7.51 -1.25 -7.45
N THR A 47 -8.58 -1.26 -6.65
CA THR A 47 -8.97 -0.11 -5.83
C THR A 47 -7.91 0.26 -4.80
N ASN A 48 -7.34 -0.69 -4.07
CA ASN A 48 -6.25 -0.41 -3.12
C ASN A 48 -5.02 0.23 -3.80
N ARG A 49 -4.65 -0.25 -5.00
CA ARG A 49 -3.53 0.32 -5.76
C ARG A 49 -3.82 1.75 -6.22
N GLN A 50 -5.04 1.99 -6.70
CA GLN A 50 -5.48 3.30 -7.15
C GLN A 50 -5.53 4.31 -6.00
N LEU A 51 -6.10 3.91 -4.85
CA LEU A 51 -6.14 4.72 -3.63
C LEU A 51 -4.73 5.00 -3.10
N GLY A 52 -3.82 4.03 -3.18
CA GLY A 52 -2.40 4.25 -2.89
C GLY A 52 -1.77 5.32 -3.80
N GLY A 53 -2.13 5.33 -5.08
CA GLY A 53 -1.73 6.37 -6.03
C GLY A 53 -2.21 7.77 -5.62
N TYR A 54 -3.47 7.92 -5.23
CA TYR A 54 -4.01 9.20 -4.75
C TYR A 54 -3.32 9.67 -3.46
N LYS A 55 -2.99 8.76 -2.53
CA LYS A 55 -2.18 9.11 -1.35
C LYS A 55 -0.78 9.62 -1.73
N ALA A 56 -0.16 9.00 -2.73
CA ALA A 56 1.14 9.44 -3.25
C ALA A 56 1.05 10.83 -3.90
N THR A 57 -0.03 11.13 -4.63
CA THR A 57 -0.30 12.47 -5.15
C THR A 57 -0.31 13.51 -4.04
N LEU A 58 -0.98 13.22 -2.92
CA LEU A 58 -1.04 14.16 -1.78
C LEU A 58 0.30 14.43 -1.10
N SER A 59 1.19 13.43 -1.09
CA SER A 59 2.51 13.54 -0.46
C SER A 59 3.57 14.16 -1.39
N ASN A 60 3.34 14.16 -2.71
CA ASN A 60 4.32 14.63 -3.68
C ASN A 60 4.34 16.18 -3.74
N PRO A 61 5.44 16.85 -3.37
CA PRO A 61 5.52 18.31 -3.37
C PRO A 61 5.40 18.91 -4.78
N ASN A 62 5.69 18.14 -5.84
CA ASN A 62 5.65 18.58 -7.23
C ASN A 62 4.29 18.41 -7.89
N THR A 63 3.25 18.03 -7.15
CA THR A 63 1.88 17.93 -7.68
C THR A 63 1.12 19.24 -7.49
N SER A 64 0.25 19.56 -8.44
CA SER A 64 -0.57 20.76 -8.38
C SER A 64 -1.63 20.66 -7.28
N GLU A 65 -2.03 21.80 -6.73
CA GLU A 65 -3.07 21.85 -5.70
C GLU A 65 -4.42 21.30 -6.19
N GLN A 66 -4.76 21.50 -7.47
CA GLN A 66 -5.95 20.92 -8.07
C GLN A 66 -5.89 19.38 -8.11
N ALA A 67 -4.73 18.80 -8.44
CA ALA A 67 -4.56 17.35 -8.45
C ALA A 67 -4.62 16.77 -7.03
N LYS A 68 -4.06 17.48 -6.05
CA LYS A 68 -4.19 17.11 -4.63
C LYS A 68 -5.64 17.17 -4.18
N GLN A 69 -6.38 18.22 -4.51
CA GLN A 69 -7.79 18.35 -4.13
C GLN A 69 -8.62 17.18 -4.66
N HIS A 70 -8.49 16.87 -5.95
CA HIS A 70 -9.15 15.71 -6.54
C HIS A 70 -8.74 14.39 -5.87
N ALA A 71 -7.46 14.22 -5.54
CA ALA A 71 -6.99 13.04 -4.82
C ALA A 71 -7.62 12.89 -3.42
N ARG A 72 -7.85 14.01 -2.69
CA ARG A 72 -8.57 13.99 -1.40
C ARG A 72 -10.00 13.50 -1.58
N GLU A 73 -10.73 14.06 -2.56
CA GLU A 73 -12.13 13.73 -2.81
C GLU A 73 -12.31 12.24 -3.14
N ILE A 74 -11.44 11.66 -3.97
CA ILE A 74 -11.53 10.23 -4.31
C ILE A 74 -11.22 9.35 -3.09
N LEU A 75 -10.25 9.73 -2.25
CA LEU A 75 -9.93 9.00 -1.03
C LEU A 75 -11.10 9.04 -0.04
N GLU A 76 -11.71 10.21 0.15
CA GLU A 76 -12.85 10.41 1.05
C GLU A 76 -14.08 9.61 0.60
N GLN A 77 -14.39 9.62 -0.71
CA GLN A 77 -15.46 8.78 -1.28
C GLN A 77 -15.23 7.29 -1.05
N ALA A 78 -13.97 6.86 -1.00
CA ALA A 78 -13.59 5.49 -0.69
C ALA A 78 -13.51 5.20 0.83
N GLY A 79 -13.88 6.15 1.69
CA GLY A 79 -13.86 6.02 3.14
C GLY A 79 -12.47 6.17 3.77
N TYR A 80 -11.49 6.71 3.03
CA TYR A 80 -10.16 6.99 3.53
C TYR A 80 -9.99 8.49 3.81
N SER A 81 -9.82 8.85 5.07
CA SER A 81 -9.38 10.20 5.42
C SER A 81 -7.87 10.32 5.17
N TYR A 82 -7.45 11.32 4.38
CA TYR A 82 -6.03 11.70 4.33
C TYR A 82 -5.61 12.46 5.57
N GLU A 83 -6.54 13.23 6.15
CA GLU A 83 -6.28 14.01 7.35
C GLU A 83 -6.41 13.16 8.61
N ARG A 84 -5.78 13.65 9.69
CA ARG A 84 -5.89 13.08 11.03
C ARG A 84 -7.38 13.00 11.39
N GLY A 85 -7.86 11.80 11.73
CA GLY A 85 -9.28 11.57 12.01
C GLY A 85 -9.80 12.56 13.06
N GLU A 86 -11.01 13.09 12.83
CA GLU A 86 -11.68 14.00 13.76
C GLU A 86 -11.72 13.38 15.17
N GLY A 87 -11.27 14.13 16.17
CA GLY A 87 -11.23 13.69 17.57
C GLY A 87 -9.92 13.06 18.03
N VAL A 88 -8.93 12.83 17.16
CA VAL A 88 -7.57 12.45 17.62
C VAL A 88 -6.79 13.71 17.94
N THR A 89 -6.59 13.97 19.23
CA THR A 89 -5.75 15.10 19.67
C THR A 89 -4.29 14.89 19.29
N GLU A 90 -3.53 15.98 19.19
CA GLU A 90 -2.09 15.90 18.92
C GLU A 90 -1.35 15.14 20.03
N GLU A 91 -1.82 15.25 21.28
CA GLU A 91 -1.29 14.53 22.43
C GLU A 91 -1.53 13.02 22.34
N GLU A 92 -2.73 12.58 21.96
CA GLU A 92 -3.02 11.16 21.73
C GLU A 92 -2.22 10.59 20.57
N HIS A 93 -2.08 11.35 19.49
CA HIS A 93 -1.23 10.98 18.37
C HIS A 93 0.21 10.76 18.82
N ASN A 94 0.78 11.71 19.56
CA ASN A 94 2.14 11.60 20.08
C ASN A 94 2.29 10.42 21.04
N THR A 95 1.32 10.19 21.91
CA THR A 95 1.29 9.02 22.80
C THR A 95 1.35 7.71 22.00
N ARG A 96 0.56 7.60 20.93
CA ARG A 96 0.56 6.41 20.05
C ARG A 96 1.87 6.23 19.31
N VAL A 97 2.47 7.32 18.83
CA VAL A 97 3.79 7.29 18.18
C VAL A 97 4.87 6.77 19.14
N LEU A 98 4.93 7.33 20.36
CA LEU A 98 5.89 6.88 21.38
C LEU A 98 5.66 5.41 21.76
N ALA A 99 4.41 4.98 21.92
CA ALA A 99 4.07 3.58 22.18
C ALA A 99 4.55 2.65 21.05
N GLY A 100 4.41 3.08 19.79
CA GLY A 100 4.91 2.34 18.63
C GLY A 100 6.44 2.18 18.64
N TYR A 101 7.18 3.24 18.93
CA TYR A 101 8.64 3.18 19.07
C TYR A 101 9.07 2.28 20.22
N LYS A 102 8.37 2.31 21.37
CA LYS A 102 8.61 1.36 22.48
C LYS A 102 8.40 -0.08 22.02
N ALA A 103 7.31 -0.37 21.30
CA ALA A 103 7.05 -1.70 20.76
C ALA A 103 8.15 -2.16 19.79
N ALA A 104 8.69 -1.25 18.96
CA ALA A 104 9.77 -1.56 18.03
C ALA A 104 11.06 -2.03 18.74
N LEU A 105 11.38 -1.49 19.93
CA LEU A 105 12.54 -1.92 20.73
C LEU A 105 12.43 -3.40 21.16
N HIS A 106 11.23 -3.85 21.49
CA HIS A 106 10.97 -5.20 21.97
C HIS A 106 10.70 -6.21 20.84
N ASN A 107 10.37 -5.75 19.64
CA ASN A 107 10.07 -6.63 18.53
C ASN A 107 11.36 -7.32 18.00
N PRO A 108 11.43 -8.67 18.00
CA PRO A 108 12.62 -9.39 17.50
C PRO A 108 12.82 -9.29 15.98
N ARG A 109 11.79 -8.89 15.22
CA ARG A 109 11.86 -8.71 13.76
C ARG A 109 12.40 -7.34 13.34
N VAL A 110 12.62 -6.43 14.29
CA VAL A 110 13.15 -5.09 14.01
C VAL A 110 14.68 -5.12 14.09
N SER A 111 15.35 -4.48 13.13
CA SER A 111 16.82 -4.47 13.05
C SER A 111 17.47 -3.66 14.18
N ALA A 112 18.75 -3.88 14.42
CA ALA A 112 19.49 -3.17 15.47
C ALA A 112 19.52 -1.66 15.22
N GLU A 113 19.72 -1.25 13.96
CA GLU A 113 19.74 0.15 13.53
C GLU A 113 18.37 0.81 13.72
N ALA A 114 17.29 0.12 13.35
CA ALA A 114 15.94 0.62 13.55
C ALA A 114 15.58 0.74 15.04
N LYS A 115 16.09 -0.17 15.89
CA LYS A 115 15.96 -0.05 17.35
C LYS A 115 16.77 1.10 17.91
N GLN A 116 17.98 1.35 17.40
CA GLN A 116 18.77 2.49 17.83
C GLN A 116 18.04 3.81 17.52
N HIS A 117 17.55 3.98 16.29
CA HIS A 117 16.75 5.14 15.92
C HIS A 117 15.50 5.28 16.79
N ALA A 118 14.83 4.17 17.12
CA ALA A 118 13.70 4.17 18.04
C ALA A 118 14.08 4.66 19.46
N ARG A 119 15.28 4.33 19.97
CA ARG A 119 15.76 4.84 21.26
C ARG A 119 16.03 6.34 21.20
N GLU A 120 16.77 6.79 20.19
CA GLU A 120 17.10 8.22 20.01
C GLU A 120 15.82 9.08 19.93
N PHE A 121 14.81 8.59 19.20
CA PHE A 121 13.51 9.24 19.12
C PHE A 121 12.80 9.30 20.48
N LEU A 122 12.82 8.21 21.25
CA LEU A 122 12.20 8.19 22.59
C LEU A 122 12.95 9.10 23.58
N GLU A 123 14.27 9.16 23.53
CA GLU A 123 15.09 10.06 24.37
C GLU A 123 14.79 11.52 24.05
N ALA A 124 14.76 11.90 22.78
CA ALA A 124 14.45 13.27 22.35
C ALA A 124 13.05 13.72 22.80
N ASN A 125 12.12 12.78 22.95
CA ASN A 125 10.76 13.03 23.41
C ASN A 125 10.56 12.74 24.92
N ASN A 126 11.64 12.54 25.69
CA ASN A 126 11.62 12.24 27.13
C ASN A 126 10.72 11.04 27.50
N ALA A 127 10.71 10.02 26.64
CA ALA A 127 9.84 8.86 26.74
C ALA A 127 10.59 7.54 26.90
N LEU A 128 11.92 7.57 27.10
CA LEU A 128 12.77 6.41 27.34
C LEU A 128 12.62 5.88 28.78
#